data_AF-A0A023FSE6-F1
#
_entry.id   AF-A0A023FSE6-F1
#
_cell.length_a   1.000
_cell.length_b   1.000
_cell.length_c   1.000
_cell.angle_alpha   90.00
_cell.angle_beta   90.00
_cell.angle_gamma   90.00
#
_symmetry.space_group_name_H-M   'P 1'
#
loop_
_entity.id
_entity.type
_entity.pdbx_description
1 polymer ?
#
loop_
_entity_poly.entity_id
_entity_poly.type
_entity_poly.pdbx_seq_one_letter_code
_entity_poly.pdbx_strand_id
1 'polypeptide(L)' 'MKLLAVAFIFVLVAGLVSTADEEDKLQVPLVRVRRSHGCPFRTYQCDGHCLGRRRRGGYCGGFLYTTCICKS' A
#
# COMPACT_ATOMS: atom_id res chain seq x y z
N MET A 1 -6.99 -36.02 -15.80
CA MET A 1 -5.95 -35.06 -16.27
C MET A 1 -6.41 -33.59 -16.24
N LYS A 2 -7.62 -33.24 -16.73
CA LYS A 2 -8.08 -31.83 -16.76
C LYS A 2 -8.25 -31.20 -15.35
N LEU A 3 -8.80 -31.94 -14.39
CA LEU A 3 -9.05 -31.42 -13.02
C LEU A 3 -7.75 -31.09 -12.26
N LEU A 4 -6.71 -31.90 -12.47
CA LEU A 4 -5.40 -31.65 -11.88
C LEU A 4 -4.78 -30.36 -12.42
N ALA A 5 -4.89 -30.13 -13.74
CA ALA A 5 -4.41 -28.90 -14.36
C ALA A 5 -5.12 -27.65 -13.80
N VAL A 6 -6.43 -27.72 -13.58
CA VAL A 6 -7.21 -26.61 -13.00
C VAL A 6 -6.77 -26.34 -11.54
N ALA A 7 -6.57 -27.38 -10.73
CA ALA A 7 -6.12 -27.22 -9.35
C ALA A 7 -4.71 -26.60 -9.27
N PHE A 8 -3.78 -27.03 -10.14
CA PHE A 8 -2.43 -26.45 -10.22
C PHE A 8 -2.46 -24.96 -10.58
N ILE A 9 -3.32 -24.56 -11.52
CA ILE A 9 -3.48 -23.14 -11.89
C ILE A 9 -3.95 -22.31 -10.69
N PHE A 10 -4.94 -22.80 -9.93
CA PHE A 10 -5.43 -22.11 -8.74
C PHE A 10 -4.35 -21.94 -7.66
N VAL A 11 -3.55 -22.99 -7.42
CA VAL A 11 -2.44 -22.95 -6.45
C VAL A 11 -1.34 -21.98 -6.89
N LEU A 12 -1.02 -21.93 -8.20
CA LEU A 12 -0.04 -20.98 -8.74
C LEU A 12 -0.50 -19.52 -8.59
N VAL A 13 -1.77 -19.24 -8.84
CA VAL A 13 -2.33 -17.88 -8.67
C VAL A 13 -2.35 -17.47 -7.20
N ALA A 14 -2.72 -18.37 -6.29
CA ALA A 14 -2.72 -18.09 -4.86
C ALA A 14 -1.29 -17.91 -4.31
N GLY A 15 -0.33 -18.70 -4.78
CA GLY A 15 1.07 -18.61 -4.38
C GLY A 15 1.75 -17.29 -4.77
N LEU A 16 1.40 -16.72 -5.92
CA LEU A 16 1.92 -15.42 -6.37
C LEU A 16 1.51 -14.25 -5.47
N VAL A 17 0.40 -14.37 -4.73
CA VAL A 17 -0.08 -13.32 -3.82
C VAL A 17 0.70 -13.30 -2.50
N SER A 18 1.32 -14.41 -2.11
CA SER A 18 1.99 -14.57 -0.81
C SER A 18 3.44 -14.07 -0.78
N THR A 19 4.03 -13.70 -1.93
CA THR A 19 5.38 -13.13 -2.01
C THR A 19 5.32 -11.62 -2.26
N ALA A 20 4.81 -10.85 -1.31
CA ALA A 20 4.89 -9.39 -1.35
C ALA A 20 5.02 -8.80 0.05
N ASP A 21 5.80 -9.46 0.89
CA ASP A 21 6.30 -8.90 2.13
C ASP A 21 7.78 -9.27 2.17
N GLU A 22 8.63 -8.28 1.92
CA GLU A 22 10.00 -8.11 2.45
C GLU A 22 10.56 -6.80 1.85
N GLU A 23 10.75 -5.85 2.76
CA GLU A 23 11.92 -4.96 2.89
C GLU A 23 12.30 -3.86 1.88
N ASP A 24 12.68 -2.74 2.50
CA ASP A 24 13.73 -1.80 2.16
C ASP A 24 13.91 -1.28 0.71
N LYS A 25 13.60 0.02 0.60
CA LYS A 25 14.59 1.06 0.25
C LYS A 25 15.34 0.84 -1.07
N LEU A 26 14.65 1.01 -2.19
CA LEU A 26 15.30 1.55 -3.39
C LEU A 26 14.39 2.51 -4.16
N GLN A 27 14.96 3.68 -4.41
CA GLN A 27 14.38 4.81 -5.11
C GLN A 27 14.09 4.43 -6.57
N VAL A 28 12.85 4.08 -6.87
CA VAL A 28 12.32 4.00 -8.24
C VAL A 28 10.95 4.69 -8.19
N PRO A 29 10.55 5.53 -9.16
CA PRO A 29 9.23 6.15 -9.18
C PRO A 29 8.19 5.10 -9.58
N LEU A 30 8.06 4.06 -8.77
CA LEU A 30 6.99 3.09 -8.84
C LEU A 30 5.69 3.85 -8.62
N VAL A 31 4.71 3.59 -9.49
CA VAL A 31 3.31 3.98 -9.37
C VAL A 31 2.97 4.13 -7.88
N ARG A 32 2.80 5.36 -7.41
CA ARG A 32 2.46 5.63 -6.01
C ARG A 32 1.11 4.96 -5.77
N VAL A 33 1.12 3.70 -5.33
CA VAL A 33 0.00 3.08 -4.64
C VAL A 33 -0.21 4.01 -3.45
N ARG A 34 -1.18 4.92 -3.58
CA ARG A 34 -1.57 5.84 -2.53
C ARG A 34 -2.12 4.95 -1.41
N ARG A 35 -1.24 4.42 -0.57
CA ARG A 35 -1.63 3.78 0.69
C ARG A 35 -2.40 4.86 1.43
N SER A 36 -3.70 4.65 1.52
CA SER A 36 -4.62 5.49 2.26
C SER A 36 -4.34 5.24 3.73
N HIS A 37 -3.29 5.88 4.25
CA HIS A 37 -2.85 5.76 5.65
C HIS A 37 -3.93 6.35 6.55
N GLY A 38 -4.94 5.54 6.87
CA GLY A 38 -6.15 5.92 7.57
C GLY A 38 -7.12 6.80 6.80
N CYS A 39 -6.77 7.34 5.64
CA CYS A 39 -7.69 8.17 4.88
C CYS A 39 -8.84 7.38 4.22
N PRO A 40 -10.09 7.87 4.19
CA PRO A 40 -10.56 9.19 4.63
C PRO A 40 -11.01 9.28 6.11
N PHE A 41 -11.20 8.16 6.80
CA PHE A 41 -11.88 8.14 8.12
C PHE A 41 -10.96 8.31 9.34
N ARG A 42 -9.64 8.15 9.16
CA ARG A 42 -8.63 8.10 10.23
C ARG A 42 -7.42 8.97 9.87
N THR A 43 -7.65 10.27 9.84
CA THR A 43 -6.63 11.31 9.58
C THR A 43 -5.42 11.22 10.52
N TYR A 44 -5.63 10.83 11.78
CA TYR A 44 -4.56 10.67 12.77
C TYR A 44 -3.50 9.63 12.37
N GLN A 45 -3.86 8.60 11.60
CA GLN A 45 -2.88 7.63 11.10
C GLN A 45 -2.00 8.24 10.01
N CYS A 46 -2.57 9.08 9.14
CA CYS A 46 -1.81 9.82 8.14
C CYS A 46 -0.85 10.81 8.80
N ASP A 47 -1.31 11.54 9.82
CA ASP A 47 -0.47 12.50 10.52
C ASP A 47 0.69 11.82 11.27
N GLY A 48 0.40 10.77 12.04
CA GLY A 48 1.42 9.96 12.73
C GLY A 48 2.41 9.30 11.76
N HIS A 49 1.93 8.81 10.60
CA HIS A 49 2.79 8.27 9.55
C HIS A 49 3.82 9.30 9.06
N CYS A 50 3.37 10.53 8.83
CA CYS A 50 4.25 11.60 8.36
C CYS A 50 5.21 12.06 9.46
N LEU A 51 4.76 12.17 10.71
CA LEU A 51 5.62 12.47 11.87
C LEU A 51 6.73 11.42 12.02
N GLY A 52 6.40 10.14 11.92
CA GLY A 52 7.38 9.04 11.96
C GLY A 52 8.41 9.10 10.81
N ARG A 53 8.01 9.63 9.65
CA ARG A 53 8.91 9.90 8.51
C ARG A 53 9.68 11.22 8.63
N ARG A 54 9.77 11.83 9.81
CA ARG A 54 10.43 13.12 10.08
C ARG A 54 9.86 14.29 9.26
N ARG A 55 8.56 14.25 8.96
CA ARG A 55 7.81 15.36 8.35
C ARG A 55 7.04 16.11 9.44
N ARG A 56 6.59 17.34 9.16
CA ARG A 56 5.82 18.16 10.13
C ARG A 56 4.41 17.64 10.41
N GLY A 57 3.91 16.72 9.58
CA GLY A 57 2.58 16.12 9.71
C GLY A 57 2.00 15.75 8.36
N GLY A 58 0.76 15.27 8.36
CA GLY A 58 0.07 14.76 7.18
C GLY A 58 -1.43 15.06 7.18
N TYR A 59 -2.03 15.11 6.00
CA TYR A 59 -3.48 15.25 5.87
C TYR A 59 -4.02 14.42 4.70
N CYS A 60 -5.31 14.09 4.76
CA CYS A 60 -6.00 13.36 3.71
C CYS A 60 -6.40 14.31 2.56
N GLY A 61 -6.18 13.88 1.32
CA GLY A 61 -6.49 14.66 0.13
C GLY A 61 -6.68 13.82 -1.13
N GLY A 62 -6.81 14.49 -2.28
CA GLY A 62 -7.17 13.87 -3.56
C GLY A 62 -8.68 13.75 -3.75
N PHE A 63 -9.08 13.25 -4.93
CA PHE A 63 -10.49 13.25 -5.37
C PHE A 63 -11.45 12.52 -4.41
N LEU A 64 -11.00 11.41 -3.82
CA LEU A 64 -11.79 10.62 -2.88
C LEU A 64 -11.28 10.73 -1.43
N TYR A 65 -10.43 11.72 -1.14
CA TYR A 65 -9.72 11.83 0.14
C TYR A 65 -8.91 10.60 0.53
N THR A 66 -8.65 9.64 -0.36
CA THR A 66 -7.91 8.41 -0.07
C THR A 66 -6.39 8.59 -0.06
N THR A 67 -5.89 9.80 -0.27
CA THR A 67 -4.45 10.07 -0.32
C THR A 67 -3.98 10.66 1.00
N CYS A 68 -2.97 10.07 1.63
CA CYS A 68 -2.23 10.76 2.68
C CYS A 68 -1.15 11.65 2.06
N ILE A 69 -1.18 12.95 2.35
CA ILE A 69 -0.23 13.96 1.86
C ILE A 69 0.59 14.45 3.05
N CYS A 70 1.88 14.11 3.07
CA CYS A 70 2.81 14.60 4.08
C CYS A 70 3.33 16.00 3.71
N LYS A 71 3.30 16.92 4.68
CA LYS A 71 3.84 18.28 4.56
C LYS A 71 5.23 18.33 5.21
N SER A 72 6.17 18.96 4.51
CA SER A 72 7.56 19.12 4.97
C SER A 72 7.68 20.08 6.14
#